data_AF-A0A090QZQ0-F1
#
_entry.id   AF-A0A090QZQ0-F1
#
_cell.length_a   1.000
_cell.length_b   1.000
_cell.length_c   1.000
_cell.angle_alpha   90.00
_cell.angle_beta   90.00
_cell.angle_gamma   90.00
#
_symmetry.space_group_name_H-M   'P 1'
#
loop_
_entity.id
_entity.type
_entity.pdbx_description
1 polymer ?
#
loop_
_entity_poly.entity_id
_entity_poly.type
_entity_poly.pdbx_seq_one_letter_code
_entity_poly.pdbx_strand_id
1 'polypeptide(L)'
;MGNDGGWNRIFLSYNVKKNNCKKVRDFWTIIDNSILFMFDSNDLWPGYLALVPVLGAYFVIISCQNESKLTNNIVFKYIGLWSYSIYLWHWPLVVYGKYYNVENWSLVGIILSIILGVISFNLIEGHISKNMVGGKVKISFIVLLLPLIISFTGYVYNKNGLVERFDQEKREILQSAQRAVGDWNYPKPNLNISKLYIRYIDNKSDKNILFIGASHIEQVYPYVSKLKIDYNVYFLTMGGCFVTPSMKHPQWECSNIQNYKVLLESVRFEKIVTSFYNFNSYLPKDGLLERAKEYDEFLLNIKNHAQEVF
;
A
#
# COMPACT_ATOMS: atom_id res chain seq x y z
N MET A 1 41.36 31.40 20.61
CA MET A 1 41.49 31.43 19.13
C MET A 1 41.70 30.00 18.66
N GLY A 2 40.70 29.39 18.02
CA GLY A 2 40.78 27.98 17.62
C GLY A 2 39.56 27.49 16.86
N ASN A 3 39.61 27.66 15.54
CA ASN A 3 38.85 26.98 14.47
C ASN A 3 37.33 26.78 14.66
N ASP A 4 36.58 27.85 14.40
CA ASP A 4 35.19 27.77 13.98
C ASP A 4 35.13 27.21 12.55
N GLY A 5 34.70 25.95 12.43
CA GLY A 5 34.52 25.26 11.16
C GLY A 5 33.58 26.02 10.22
N GLY A 6 33.95 26.11 8.94
CA GLY A 6 33.31 26.88 7.87
C GLY A 6 31.85 26.58 7.55
N TRP A 7 31.15 25.76 8.34
CA TRP A 7 29.72 25.48 8.18
C TRP A 7 28.82 26.62 8.68
N ASN A 8 29.30 27.48 9.59
CA ASN A 8 28.52 28.63 10.10
C ASN A 8 28.28 29.72 9.04
N ARG A 9 28.98 29.71 7.90
CA ARG A 9 28.83 30.76 6.86
C ARG A 9 27.76 30.49 5.82
N ILE A 10 27.25 29.26 5.69
CA ILE A 10 26.28 28.93 4.62
C ILE A 10 24.82 29.20 5.03
N PHE A 11 24.49 29.24 6.33
CA PHE A 11 23.10 29.42 6.80
C PHE A 11 22.76 30.76 7.48
N LEU A 12 23.74 31.64 7.73
CA LEU A 12 23.53 32.84 8.55
C LEU A 12 23.84 34.16 7.82
N SER A 13 23.20 34.40 6.67
CA SER A 13 23.16 35.76 6.09
C SER A 13 21.85 36.51 6.38
N TYR A 14 20.96 35.96 7.23
CA TYR A 14 19.73 36.62 7.62
C TYR A 14 19.92 37.44 8.90
N ASN A 15 20.04 38.75 8.75
CA ASN A 15 20.28 39.70 9.83
C ASN A 15 18.94 40.01 10.56
N VAL A 16 18.40 39.04 11.30
CA VAL A 16 17.18 39.22 12.10
C VAL A 16 17.54 39.99 13.39
N LYS A 17 16.91 41.15 13.63
CA LYS A 17 17.09 41.92 14.87
C LYS A 17 16.75 41.04 16.09
N LYS A 18 17.68 40.95 17.06
CA LYS A 18 17.63 40.11 18.28
C LYS A 18 16.30 40.19 19.08
N ASN A 19 15.60 41.32 19.04
CA ASN A 19 14.29 41.50 19.71
C ASN A 19 13.10 40.81 19.00
N ASN A 20 13.18 40.58 17.69
CA ASN A 20 12.14 39.87 16.94
C ASN A 20 12.26 38.34 17.11
N CYS A 21 13.48 37.84 17.39
CA CYS A 21 13.75 36.41 17.57
C CYS A 21 12.97 35.76 18.72
N LYS A 22 12.83 36.47 19.86
CA LYS A 22 12.10 35.94 21.04
C LYS A 22 10.59 35.87 20.80
N LYS A 23 10.00 36.89 20.16
CA LYS A 23 8.56 36.92 19.83
C LYS A 23 8.16 35.85 18.82
N VAL A 24 9.00 35.62 17.80
CA VAL A 24 8.78 34.58 16.78
C VAL A 24 8.79 33.18 17.41
N ARG A 25 9.72 32.92 18.36
CA ARG A 25 9.78 31.67 19.11
C ARG A 25 8.54 31.43 19.96
N ASP A 26 8.18 32.37 20.82
CA ASP A 26 7.08 32.18 21.79
C ASP A 26 5.75 31.97 21.05
N PHE A 27 5.55 32.66 19.93
CA PHE A 27 4.40 32.46 19.04
C PHE A 27 4.41 31.06 18.41
N TRP A 28 5.56 30.60 17.90
CA TRP A 28 5.64 29.30 17.24
C TRP A 28 5.60 28.10 18.19
N THR A 29 6.23 28.17 19.36
CA THR A 29 6.18 27.06 20.33
C THR A 29 4.77 26.84 20.87
N ILE A 30 3.96 27.90 20.97
CA ILE A 30 2.55 27.79 21.33
C ILE A 30 1.76 27.12 20.19
N ILE A 31 2.02 27.52 18.94
CA ILE A 31 1.36 26.97 17.75
C ILE A 31 1.71 25.49 17.55
N ASP A 32 2.99 25.12 17.63
CA ASP A 32 3.45 23.72 17.54
C ASP A 32 2.78 22.84 18.57
N ASN A 33 2.80 23.25 19.85
CA ASN A 33 2.17 22.48 20.91
C ASN A 33 0.66 22.37 20.70
N SER A 34 -0.01 23.42 20.23
CA SER A 34 -1.45 23.36 19.96
C SER A 34 -1.80 22.45 18.78
N ILE A 35 -0.97 22.40 17.73
CA ILE A 35 -1.23 21.56 16.55
C ILE A 35 -0.90 20.09 16.84
N LEU A 36 0.06 19.79 17.72
CA LEU A 36 0.33 18.42 18.18
C LEU A 36 -0.90 17.75 18.82
N PHE A 37 -1.81 18.52 19.43
CA PHE A 37 -3.07 18.02 19.99
C PHE A 37 -4.22 17.94 18.97
N MET A 38 -4.01 18.37 17.72
CA MET A 38 -5.02 18.34 16.66
C MET A 38 -4.89 17.12 15.72
N PHE A 39 -3.87 16.29 15.89
CA PHE A 39 -3.70 15.09 15.08
C PHE A 39 -4.63 13.98 15.54
N ASP A 40 -5.47 13.47 14.64
CA ASP A 40 -6.27 12.26 14.85
C ASP A 40 -5.64 11.08 14.09
N SER A 41 -5.90 9.87 14.59
CA SER A 41 -5.60 8.58 13.97
C SER A 41 -6.17 8.40 12.56
N ASN A 42 -7.18 9.19 12.19
CA ASN A 42 -7.81 9.17 10.87
C ASN A 42 -7.12 10.09 9.85
N ASP A 43 -6.19 10.93 10.27
CA ASP A 43 -5.50 11.85 9.38
C ASP A 43 -4.53 11.12 8.46
N LEU A 44 -4.51 11.52 7.19
CA LEU A 44 -3.58 10.98 6.20
C LEU A 44 -2.15 11.42 6.54
N TRP A 45 -1.34 10.47 6.99
CA TRP A 45 0.07 10.68 7.34
C TRP A 45 1.01 9.78 6.51
N PRO A 46 2.13 10.31 5.97
CA PRO A 46 2.49 11.72 5.89
C PRO A 46 1.69 12.47 4.81
N GLY A 47 1.32 13.72 5.08
CA GLY A 47 0.57 14.58 4.17
C GLY A 47 0.96 16.05 4.31
N TYR A 48 0.10 16.98 3.88
CA TYR A 48 0.33 18.43 4.05
C TYR A 48 0.54 18.83 5.52
N LEU A 49 -0.01 18.05 6.45
CA LEU A 49 0.16 18.17 7.89
C LEU A 49 1.62 18.05 8.35
N ALA A 50 2.49 17.37 7.59
CA ALA A 50 3.92 17.28 7.89
C ALA A 50 4.64 18.64 7.76
N LEU A 51 4.04 19.62 7.06
CA LEU A 51 4.58 20.98 7.00
C LEU A 51 4.61 21.66 8.36
N VAL A 52 3.72 21.29 9.28
CA VAL A 52 3.67 21.88 10.61
C VAL A 52 4.97 21.66 11.39
N PRO A 53 5.40 20.41 11.68
CA PRO A 53 6.66 20.19 12.41
C PRO A 53 7.88 20.67 11.63
N VAL A 54 7.84 20.68 10.29
CA VAL A 54 8.93 21.21 9.44
C VAL A 54 9.08 22.72 9.62
N LEU A 55 7.98 23.47 9.54
CA LEU A 55 7.98 24.90 9.79
C LEU A 55 8.38 25.18 11.24
N GLY A 56 7.93 24.38 12.20
CA GLY A 56 8.31 24.50 13.61
C GLY A 56 9.81 24.40 13.83
N ALA A 57 10.42 23.35 13.29
CA ALA A 57 11.88 23.21 13.31
C ALA A 57 12.59 24.40 12.64
N TYR A 58 12.09 24.88 11.50
CA TYR A 58 12.63 26.04 10.79
C TYR A 58 12.60 27.32 11.65
N PHE A 59 11.47 27.62 12.30
CA PHE A 59 11.35 28.80 13.16
C PHE A 59 12.18 28.68 14.45
N VAL A 60 12.31 27.46 15.01
CA VAL A 60 13.23 27.21 16.13
C VAL A 60 14.67 27.50 15.73
N ILE A 61 15.12 27.05 14.56
CA ILE A 61 16.48 27.31 14.06
C ILE A 61 16.71 28.81 13.83
N ILE A 62 15.77 29.51 13.17
CA ILE A 62 15.91 30.95 12.87
C ILE A 62 15.82 31.82 14.13
N SER A 63 15.21 31.33 15.21
CA SER A 63 15.17 32.08 16.48
C SER A 63 16.56 32.38 17.07
N CYS A 64 17.63 31.71 16.60
CA CYS A 64 19.04 31.98 16.95
C CYS A 64 19.30 32.13 18.46
N GLN A 65 18.55 31.42 19.29
CA GLN A 65 18.61 31.57 20.74
C GLN A 65 19.42 30.45 21.39
N ASN A 66 20.69 30.77 21.69
CA ASN A 66 21.62 29.83 22.34
C ASN A 66 21.43 29.70 23.86
N GLU A 67 20.49 30.42 24.48
CA GLU A 67 20.32 30.50 25.94
C GLU A 67 19.06 29.79 26.48
N SER A 68 18.31 29.10 25.63
CA SER A 68 17.09 28.40 26.06
C SER A 68 17.43 27.21 26.97
N LYS A 69 17.02 27.23 28.24
CA LYS A 69 17.26 26.12 29.18
C LYS A 69 16.62 24.79 28.74
N LEU A 70 15.56 24.85 27.94
CA LEU A 70 14.85 23.66 27.47
C LEU A 70 15.61 22.96 26.35
N THR A 71 16.13 23.71 25.38
CA THR A 71 16.79 23.16 24.18
C THR A 71 18.31 23.16 24.28
N ASN A 72 18.91 24.06 25.06
CA ASN A 72 20.34 24.10 25.36
C ASN A 72 20.66 23.25 26.60
N ASN A 73 20.22 21.99 26.58
CA ASN A 73 20.63 20.99 27.57
C ASN A 73 21.41 19.87 26.90
N ILE A 74 22.16 19.12 27.71
CA ILE A 74 23.04 18.06 27.20
C ILE A 74 22.25 16.93 26.52
N VAL A 75 21.02 16.67 26.99
CA VAL A 75 20.16 15.60 26.49
C VAL A 75 19.71 15.87 25.06
N PHE A 76 19.08 17.03 24.80
CA PHE A 76 18.63 17.42 23.46
C PHE A 76 19.79 17.56 22.49
N LYS A 77 20.96 18.02 22.96
CA LYS A 77 22.18 18.04 22.14
C LYS A 77 22.56 16.64 21.66
N TYR A 78 22.64 15.65 22.55
CA TYR A 78 23.02 14.28 22.17
C TYR A 78 21.94 13.55 21.37
N ILE A 79 20.66 13.73 21.72
CA ILE A 79 19.55 13.18 20.92
C ILE A 79 19.59 13.75 19.49
N GLY A 80 19.83 15.06 19.34
CA GLY A 80 20.00 15.69 18.03
C GLY A 80 21.19 15.12 17.26
N LEU A 81 22.34 14.93 17.93
CA LEU A 81 23.53 14.31 17.32
C LEU A 81 23.29 12.87 16.87
N TRP A 82 22.52 12.08 17.62
CA TRP A 82 22.23 10.69 17.30
C TRP A 82 21.00 10.49 16.42
N SER A 83 20.26 11.55 16.13
CA SER A 83 18.93 11.48 15.49
C SER A 83 18.92 10.70 14.18
N TYR A 84 19.93 10.87 13.34
CA TYR A 84 20.05 10.13 12.09
C TYR A 84 20.27 8.63 12.31
N SER A 85 21.21 8.26 13.17
CA SER A 85 21.46 6.85 13.52
C SER A 85 20.23 6.21 14.21
N ILE A 86 19.53 6.92 15.09
CA ILE A 86 18.27 6.45 15.70
C ILE A 86 17.20 6.24 14.61
N TYR A 87 17.09 7.16 13.64
CA TYR A 87 16.19 7.04 12.50
C TYR A 87 16.48 5.78 11.66
N LEU A 88 17.74 5.36 11.51
CA LEU A 88 18.04 4.11 10.79
C LEU A 88 17.55 2.86 11.53
N TRP A 89 17.65 2.82 12.86
CA TRP A 89 17.35 1.63 13.66
C TRP A 89 15.89 1.48 14.08
N HIS A 90 15.12 2.58 14.18
CA HIS A 90 13.75 2.48 14.66
C HIS A 90 12.82 1.70 13.73
N TRP A 91 12.92 1.86 12.40
CA TRP A 91 12.09 1.13 11.45
C TRP A 91 12.31 -0.38 11.50
N PRO A 92 13.55 -0.91 11.44
CA PRO A 92 13.82 -2.34 11.63
C PRO A 92 13.20 -2.90 12.91
N LEU A 93 13.28 -2.17 14.03
CA LEU A 93 12.71 -2.61 15.30
C LEU A 93 11.17 -2.58 15.31
N VAL A 94 10.55 -1.55 14.70
CA VAL A 94 9.09 -1.47 14.54
C VAL A 94 8.58 -2.65 13.70
N VAL A 95 9.23 -2.91 12.57
CA VAL A 95 8.89 -4.05 11.69
C VAL A 95 9.07 -5.37 12.43
N TYR A 96 10.16 -5.53 13.19
CA TYR A 96 10.41 -6.73 13.99
C TYR A 96 9.28 -7.02 14.98
N GLY A 97 8.88 -6.02 15.78
CA GLY A 97 7.81 -6.18 16.76
C GLY A 97 6.47 -6.53 16.11
N LYS A 98 6.14 -5.88 14.99
CA LYS A 98 4.92 -6.16 14.23
C LYS A 98 4.94 -7.54 13.57
N TYR A 99 6.08 -7.95 13.03
CA TYR A 99 6.23 -9.22 12.34
C TYR A 99 6.08 -10.42 13.29
N TYR A 100 6.66 -10.34 14.48
CA TYR A 100 6.57 -11.38 15.51
C TYR A 100 5.41 -11.20 16.48
N ASN A 101 4.54 -10.21 16.24
CA ASN A 101 3.40 -9.87 17.08
C ASN A 101 3.74 -9.79 18.59
N VAL A 102 4.85 -9.13 18.91
CA VAL A 102 5.33 -9.01 20.29
C VAL A 102 4.45 -8.00 21.03
N GLU A 103 3.77 -8.45 22.08
CA GLU A 103 2.91 -7.60 22.90
C GLU A 103 3.71 -6.47 23.57
N ASN A 104 3.12 -5.27 23.61
CA ASN A 104 3.69 -4.09 24.27
C ASN A 104 5.10 -3.68 23.76
N TRP A 105 5.44 -4.03 22.51
CA TRP A 105 6.76 -3.77 21.94
C TRP A 105 7.13 -2.28 21.81
N SER A 106 6.16 -1.37 21.76
CA SER A 106 6.40 0.05 21.45
C SER A 106 7.45 0.71 22.36
N LEU A 107 7.33 0.54 23.68
CA LEU A 107 8.27 1.15 24.63
C LEU A 107 9.67 0.54 24.52
N VAL A 108 9.73 -0.80 24.44
CA VAL A 108 10.99 -1.55 24.31
C VAL A 108 11.68 -1.20 22.99
N GLY A 109 10.92 -1.13 21.90
CA GLY A 109 11.40 -0.74 20.58
C GLY A 109 11.98 0.67 20.55
N ILE A 110 11.35 1.64 21.23
CA ILE A 110 11.90 3.01 21.34
C ILE A 110 13.24 3.00 22.08
N ILE A 111 13.31 2.33 23.24
CA ILE A 111 14.55 2.27 24.03
C ILE A 111 15.66 1.59 23.23
N LEU A 112 15.37 0.47 22.58
CA LEU A 112 16.32 -0.24 21.72
C LEU A 112 16.76 0.61 20.52
N SER A 113 15.85 1.39 19.92
CA SER A 113 16.18 2.29 18.81
C SER A 113 17.20 3.35 19.21
N ILE A 114 17.03 3.90 20.43
CA ILE A 114 17.96 4.86 20.99
C ILE A 114 19.31 4.19 21.25
N ILE A 115 19.34 3.06 21.95
CA ILE A 115 20.58 2.33 22.29
C ILE A 115 21.35 1.95 21.03
N LEU A 116 20.70 1.30 20.06
CA LEU A 116 21.31 0.92 18.79
C LEU A 116 21.74 2.14 17.99
N GLY A 117 20.94 3.21 17.99
CA GLY A 117 21.30 4.49 17.38
C GLY A 117 22.56 5.10 17.98
N VAL A 118 22.71 5.13 19.31
CA VAL A 118 23.91 5.63 20.00
C VAL A 118 25.14 4.78 19.67
N ILE A 119 25.01 3.46 19.70
CA ILE A 119 26.09 2.53 19.37
C ILE A 119 26.51 2.72 17.90
N SER A 120 25.54 2.77 17.00
CA SER A 120 25.76 2.98 15.55
C SER A 120 26.44 4.32 15.29
N PHE A 121 25.97 5.40 15.90
CA PHE A 121 26.60 6.70 15.78
C PHE A 121 28.04 6.66 16.27
N ASN A 122 28.28 6.11 17.46
CA ASN A 122 29.62 6.10 18.03
C ASN A 122 30.57 5.23 17.22
N LEU A 123 30.15 4.08 16.68
CA LEU A 123 31.03 3.16 15.95
C LEU A 123 31.23 3.57 14.47
N ILE A 124 30.17 4.03 13.81
CA ILE A 124 30.16 4.27 12.37
C ILE A 124 30.30 5.77 12.11
N GLU A 125 29.29 6.54 12.47
CA GLU A 125 29.16 7.94 12.05
C GLU A 125 30.24 8.86 12.67
N GLY A 126 30.52 8.69 13.96
CA GLY A 126 31.50 9.46 14.72
C GLY A 126 32.96 9.16 14.33
N HIS A 127 33.26 7.93 13.92
CA HIS A 127 34.60 7.54 13.46
C HIS A 127 34.83 7.89 11.98
N ILE A 128 33.81 7.72 11.12
CA ILE A 128 33.88 8.04 9.68
C ILE A 128 34.04 9.55 9.46
N SER A 129 33.41 10.38 10.31
CA SER A 129 33.53 11.85 10.24
C SER A 129 34.92 12.36 10.62
N LYS A 130 35.56 11.77 11.64
CA LYS A 130 36.82 12.28 12.21
C LYS A 130 38.09 11.68 11.59
N ASN A 131 38.07 10.42 11.16
CA ASN A 131 39.28 9.70 10.74
C ASN A 131 39.37 9.41 9.23
N MET A 132 38.32 9.65 8.44
CA MET A 132 38.35 9.39 6.99
C MET A 132 38.67 10.65 6.17
N VAL A 133 39.87 11.21 6.39
CA VAL A 133 40.53 12.10 5.43
C VAL A 133 41.36 11.21 4.50
N GLY A 134 40.71 10.65 3.49
CA GLY A 134 41.33 9.85 2.44
C GLY A 134 40.31 9.34 1.43
N GLY A 135 40.01 10.13 0.39
CA GLY A 135 38.95 9.84 -0.59
C GLY A 135 39.06 8.47 -1.29
N LYS A 136 40.25 7.86 -1.31
CA LYS A 136 40.48 6.55 -1.93
C LYS A 136 39.80 5.38 -1.19
N VAL A 137 39.69 5.43 0.14
CA VAL A 137 39.07 4.35 0.93
C VAL A 137 37.54 4.36 0.81
N LYS A 138 36.92 5.55 0.77
CA LYS A 138 35.47 5.71 0.56
C LYS A 138 35.04 5.20 -0.81
N ILE A 139 35.79 5.54 -1.86
CA ILE A 139 35.50 5.08 -3.23
C ILE A 139 35.70 3.57 -3.34
N SER A 140 36.76 3.01 -2.77
CA SER A 140 37.02 1.56 -2.81
C SER A 140 35.91 0.75 -2.14
N PHE A 141 35.38 1.20 -1.00
CA PHE A 141 34.30 0.50 -0.29
C PHE A 141 32.96 0.56 -1.06
N ILE A 142 32.64 1.71 -1.64
CA ILE A 142 31.44 1.90 -2.47
C ILE A 142 31.53 1.05 -3.75
N VAL A 143 32.68 1.04 -4.41
CA VAL A 143 32.94 0.25 -5.63
C VAL A 143 32.84 -1.26 -5.36
N LEU A 144 33.09 -1.71 -4.14
CA LEU A 144 33.04 -3.14 -3.77
C LEU A 144 31.63 -3.57 -3.29
N LEU A 145 30.91 -2.71 -2.56
CA LEU A 145 29.57 -3.03 -2.06
C LEU A 145 28.46 -2.89 -3.10
N LEU A 146 28.52 -1.89 -3.97
CA LEU A 146 27.51 -1.70 -5.02
C LEU A 146 27.29 -2.94 -5.91
N PRO A 147 28.33 -3.56 -6.50
CA PRO A 147 28.13 -4.74 -7.34
C PRO A 147 27.59 -5.93 -6.54
N LEU A 148 27.94 -6.06 -5.25
CA LEU A 148 27.39 -7.08 -4.36
C LEU A 148 25.88 -6.89 -4.14
N ILE A 149 25.45 -5.66 -3.87
CA ILE A 149 24.03 -5.32 -3.71
C ILE A 149 23.27 -5.52 -5.03
N ILE A 150 23.85 -5.09 -6.16
CA ILE A 150 23.26 -5.26 -7.48
C ILE A 150 23.14 -6.75 -7.82
N SER A 151 24.19 -7.54 -7.56
CA SER A 151 24.19 -8.99 -7.78
C SER A 151 23.15 -9.69 -6.92
N PHE A 152 23.08 -9.35 -5.63
CA PHE A 152 22.09 -9.92 -4.72
C PHE A 152 20.66 -9.55 -5.14
N THR A 153 20.43 -8.28 -5.48
CA THR A 153 19.12 -7.83 -5.95
C THR A 153 18.73 -8.50 -7.27
N GLY A 154 19.67 -8.63 -8.21
CA GLY A 154 19.46 -9.35 -9.47
C GLY A 154 19.15 -10.84 -9.25
N TYR A 155 19.82 -11.49 -8.30
CA TYR A 155 19.53 -12.87 -7.90
C TYR A 155 18.10 -12.99 -7.37
N VAL A 156 17.70 -12.12 -6.43
CA VAL A 156 16.34 -12.10 -5.86
C VAL A 156 15.29 -11.82 -6.94
N TYR A 157 15.56 -10.90 -7.86
CA TYR A 157 14.65 -10.55 -8.96
C TYR A 157 14.45 -11.73 -9.92
N ASN A 158 15.53 -12.35 -10.39
CA ASN A 158 15.47 -13.50 -11.31
C ASN A 158 14.77 -14.72 -10.70
N LYS A 159 14.77 -14.85 -9.37
CA LYS A 159 14.08 -15.93 -8.65
C LYS A 159 12.64 -15.58 -8.25
N ASN A 160 12.10 -14.43 -8.67
CA ASN A 160 10.81 -13.91 -8.22
C ASN A 160 10.70 -13.88 -6.68
N GLY A 161 11.80 -13.52 -6.00
CA GLY A 161 11.93 -13.54 -4.55
C GLY A 161 12.79 -14.69 -4.01
N LEU A 162 12.83 -14.81 -2.68
CA LEU A 162 13.54 -15.88 -1.96
C LEU A 162 12.51 -16.87 -1.39
N VAL A 163 11.89 -17.68 -2.25
CA VAL A 163 10.83 -18.62 -1.83
C VAL A 163 11.34 -19.64 -0.82
N GLU A 164 12.63 -19.99 -0.88
CA GLU A 164 13.30 -20.91 0.05
C GLU A 164 13.28 -20.46 1.52
N ARG A 165 13.04 -19.17 1.80
CA ARG A 165 12.94 -18.64 3.18
C ARG A 165 11.69 -19.12 3.94
N PHE A 166 10.73 -19.70 3.23
CA PHE A 166 9.46 -20.17 3.78
C PHE A 166 9.48 -21.67 4.01
N ASP A 167 8.71 -22.15 4.98
CA ASP A 167 8.49 -23.59 5.23
C ASP A 167 7.83 -24.28 4.03
N GLN A 168 7.99 -25.61 3.94
CA GLN A 168 7.62 -26.39 2.75
C GLN A 168 6.17 -26.17 2.28
N GLU A 169 5.21 -26.17 3.20
CA GLU A 169 3.79 -25.92 2.92
C GLU A 169 3.57 -24.53 2.27
N LYS A 170 4.18 -23.48 2.85
CA LYS A 170 4.05 -22.11 2.33
C LYS A 170 4.73 -21.95 0.98
N ARG A 171 5.82 -22.70 0.71
CA ARG A 171 6.49 -22.68 -0.61
C ARG A 171 5.59 -23.20 -1.71
N GLU A 172 4.86 -24.28 -1.46
CA GLU A 172 3.96 -24.88 -2.45
C GLU A 172 2.81 -23.93 -2.81
N ILE A 173 2.23 -23.27 -1.80
CA ILE A 173 1.18 -22.24 -1.99
C ILE A 173 1.75 -21.02 -2.73
N LEU A 174 2.94 -20.54 -2.38
CA LEU A 174 3.54 -19.39 -3.05
C LEU A 174 3.85 -19.69 -4.52
N GLN A 175 4.36 -20.88 -4.80
CA GLN A 175 4.66 -21.31 -6.16
C GLN A 175 3.40 -21.52 -7.01
N SER A 176 2.31 -22.02 -6.41
CA SER A 176 1.03 -22.14 -7.10
C SER A 176 0.43 -20.76 -7.39
N ALA A 177 0.50 -19.83 -6.42
CA ALA A 177 0.07 -18.45 -6.60
C ALA A 177 0.89 -17.72 -7.68
N GLN A 178 2.22 -17.86 -7.67
CA GLN A 178 3.09 -17.26 -8.70
C GLN A 178 2.79 -17.77 -10.11
N ARG A 179 2.49 -19.08 -10.25
CA ARG A 179 2.03 -19.64 -11.54
C ARG A 179 0.66 -19.09 -11.94
N ALA A 180 -0.23 -18.89 -10.98
CA ALA A 180 -1.58 -18.36 -11.21
C ALA A 180 -1.59 -16.88 -11.64
N VAL A 181 -0.61 -16.05 -11.23
CA VAL A 181 -0.52 -14.63 -11.62
C VAL A 181 -0.46 -14.45 -13.14
N GLY A 182 0.22 -15.35 -13.85
CA GLY A 182 0.33 -15.33 -15.31
C GLY A 182 -0.84 -16.03 -16.04
N ASP A 183 -1.71 -16.70 -15.30
CA ASP A 183 -2.76 -17.57 -15.85
C ASP A 183 -4.06 -16.78 -16.16
N TRP A 184 -3.95 -15.48 -16.47
CA TRP A 184 -5.07 -14.66 -16.93
C TRP A 184 -5.37 -14.92 -18.41
N ASN A 185 -5.82 -16.13 -18.72
CA ASN A 185 -6.28 -16.48 -20.07
C ASN A 185 -7.79 -16.26 -20.19
N TYR A 186 -8.19 -15.00 -20.35
CA TYR A 186 -9.57 -14.62 -20.58
C TYR A 186 -9.75 -14.05 -21.99
N PRO A 187 -10.36 -14.79 -22.94
CA PRO A 187 -10.40 -14.40 -24.35
C PRO A 187 -11.34 -13.22 -24.58
N LYS A 188 -11.37 -12.69 -25.80
CA LYS A 188 -12.40 -11.73 -26.20
C LYS A 188 -13.76 -12.44 -26.33
N PRO A 189 -14.89 -11.71 -26.15
CA PRO A 189 -16.22 -12.24 -26.42
C PRO A 189 -16.32 -12.83 -27.83
N ASN A 190 -16.94 -14.00 -27.95
CA ASN A 190 -17.13 -14.74 -29.21
C ASN A 190 -18.62 -14.98 -29.53
N LEU A 191 -19.53 -14.53 -28.67
CA LEU A 191 -20.97 -14.60 -28.87
C LEU A 191 -21.62 -13.26 -28.52
N ASN A 192 -22.59 -12.83 -29.33
CA ASN A 192 -23.42 -11.65 -29.06
C ASN A 192 -24.89 -12.05 -29.04
N ILE A 193 -25.56 -11.82 -27.91
CA ILE A 193 -27.01 -12.04 -27.76
C ILE A 193 -27.61 -10.73 -27.27
N SER A 194 -28.51 -10.15 -28.05
CA SER A 194 -29.26 -8.94 -27.66
C SER A 194 -28.35 -7.79 -27.17
N LYS A 195 -27.22 -7.57 -27.86
CA LYS A 195 -26.18 -6.56 -27.54
C LYS A 195 -25.34 -6.88 -26.30
N LEU A 196 -25.46 -8.08 -25.73
CA LEU A 196 -24.60 -8.57 -24.67
C LEU A 196 -23.41 -9.32 -25.28
N TYR A 197 -22.21 -8.96 -24.86
CA TYR A 197 -20.97 -9.60 -25.25
C TYR A 197 -20.64 -10.73 -24.29
N ILE A 198 -20.75 -11.95 -24.80
CA ILE A 198 -20.64 -13.18 -24.03
C ILE A 198 -19.42 -13.96 -24.52
N ARG A 199 -18.74 -14.62 -23.57
CA ARG A 199 -17.78 -15.67 -23.91
C ARG A 199 -18.45 -17.02 -23.75
N TYR A 200 -18.57 -17.72 -24.86
CA TYR A 200 -19.30 -18.96 -24.99
C TYR A 200 -18.34 -20.12 -25.24
N ILE A 201 -18.51 -21.20 -24.49
CA ILE A 201 -17.79 -22.46 -24.68
C ILE A 201 -18.80 -23.50 -25.14
N ASP A 202 -18.66 -23.91 -26.40
CA ASP A 202 -19.50 -24.94 -27.01
C ASP A 202 -18.97 -26.33 -26.66
N ASN A 203 -19.67 -27.01 -25.75
CA ASN A 203 -19.37 -28.39 -25.38
C ASN A 203 -20.32 -29.39 -26.06
N LYS A 204 -21.16 -28.93 -27.01
CA LYS A 204 -22.18 -29.75 -27.69
C LYS A 204 -23.15 -30.45 -26.73
N SER A 205 -23.46 -29.80 -25.62
CA SER A 205 -24.45 -30.27 -24.65
C SER A 205 -25.82 -29.68 -24.98
N ASP A 206 -26.89 -30.28 -24.45
CA ASP A 206 -28.24 -29.72 -24.47
C ASP A 206 -28.52 -28.80 -23.25
N LYS A 207 -27.63 -28.82 -22.25
CA LYS A 207 -27.73 -28.02 -21.02
C LYS A 207 -26.82 -26.80 -21.08
N ASN A 208 -27.22 -25.72 -20.42
CA ASN A 208 -26.48 -24.47 -20.34
C ASN A 208 -26.17 -24.08 -18.89
N ILE A 209 -24.96 -23.59 -18.66
CA ILE A 209 -24.53 -22.99 -17.39
C ILE A 209 -24.08 -21.55 -17.64
N LEU A 210 -24.55 -20.63 -16.81
CA LEU A 210 -24.17 -19.22 -16.86
C LEU A 210 -23.24 -18.87 -15.71
N PHE A 211 -22.09 -18.32 -16.03
CA PHE A 211 -21.17 -17.65 -15.12
C PHE A 211 -21.39 -16.14 -15.28
N ILE A 212 -21.87 -15.48 -14.23
CA ILE A 212 -22.19 -14.05 -14.23
C ILE A 212 -21.47 -13.35 -13.08
N GLY A 213 -20.70 -12.31 -13.38
CA GLY A 213 -20.02 -11.55 -12.32
C GLY A 213 -18.87 -10.66 -12.82
N ALA A 214 -18.08 -10.17 -11.86
CA ALA A 214 -16.95 -9.31 -12.14
C ALA A 214 -15.69 -10.12 -12.52
N SER A 215 -14.52 -9.51 -12.38
CA SER A 215 -13.21 -10.12 -12.58
C SER A 215 -12.98 -11.42 -11.77
N HIS A 216 -13.70 -11.63 -10.67
CA HIS A 216 -13.59 -12.85 -9.86
C HIS A 216 -14.18 -14.07 -10.57
N ILE A 217 -15.27 -13.88 -11.33
CA ILE A 217 -15.81 -14.94 -12.20
C ILE A 217 -14.95 -15.09 -13.46
N GLU A 218 -14.32 -14.02 -13.95
CA GLU A 218 -13.39 -14.12 -15.09
C GLU A 218 -12.21 -15.06 -14.79
N GLN A 219 -11.71 -15.04 -13.54
CA GLN A 219 -10.62 -15.90 -13.08
C GLN A 219 -10.93 -17.40 -13.15
N VAL A 220 -12.20 -17.81 -13.16
CA VAL A 220 -12.53 -19.25 -13.25
C VAL A 220 -12.51 -19.77 -14.69
N TYR A 221 -12.50 -18.89 -15.69
CA TYR A 221 -12.54 -19.28 -17.11
C TYR A 221 -11.42 -20.24 -17.55
N PRO A 222 -10.12 -20.03 -17.21
CA PRO A 222 -9.05 -20.93 -17.61
C PRO A 222 -9.22 -22.36 -17.06
N TYR A 223 -9.87 -22.49 -15.92
CA TYR A 223 -10.20 -23.78 -15.32
C TYR A 223 -11.39 -24.41 -16.03
N VAL A 224 -12.50 -23.68 -16.15
CA VAL A 224 -13.74 -24.17 -16.77
C VAL A 224 -13.53 -24.58 -18.22
N SER A 225 -12.73 -23.83 -18.99
CA SER A 225 -12.42 -24.15 -20.40
C SER A 225 -11.59 -25.41 -20.59
N LYS A 226 -10.87 -25.88 -19.56
CA LYS A 226 -10.10 -27.13 -19.58
C LYS A 226 -10.91 -28.31 -19.06
N LEU A 227 -12.00 -28.08 -18.34
CA LEU A 227 -12.85 -29.13 -17.79
C LEU A 227 -13.77 -29.68 -18.87
N LYS A 228 -13.93 -31.01 -18.90
CA LYS A 228 -14.96 -31.67 -19.70
C LYS A 228 -16.26 -31.69 -18.91
N ILE A 229 -17.10 -30.69 -19.13
CA ILE A 229 -18.41 -30.57 -18.49
C ILE A 229 -19.52 -30.79 -19.51
N ASP A 230 -20.59 -31.48 -19.09
CA ASP A 230 -21.81 -31.69 -19.88
C ASP A 230 -22.73 -30.45 -19.79
N TYR A 231 -22.18 -29.29 -20.13
CA TYR A 231 -22.89 -28.02 -20.21
C TYR A 231 -22.21 -27.11 -21.24
N ASN A 232 -23.00 -26.41 -22.04
CA ASN A 232 -22.49 -25.24 -22.76
C ASN A 232 -22.34 -24.08 -21.77
N VAL A 233 -21.22 -23.37 -21.86
CA VAL A 233 -20.85 -22.39 -20.82
C VAL A 233 -20.97 -20.98 -21.36
N TYR A 234 -21.72 -20.16 -20.65
CA TYR A 234 -21.89 -18.74 -20.93
C TYR A 234 -21.18 -17.94 -19.86
N PHE A 235 -20.26 -17.06 -20.24
CA PHE A 235 -19.65 -16.09 -19.35
C PHE A 235 -20.16 -14.70 -19.70
N LEU A 236 -21.06 -14.17 -18.86
CA LEU A 236 -21.52 -12.79 -18.90
C LEU A 236 -20.81 -12.02 -17.77
N THR A 237 -19.62 -11.52 -18.06
CA THR A 237 -18.80 -10.85 -17.05
C THR A 237 -18.37 -9.46 -17.48
N MET A 238 -18.03 -8.65 -16.47
CA MET A 238 -17.32 -7.41 -16.70
C MET A 238 -16.45 -7.04 -15.49
N GLY A 239 -15.13 -7.09 -15.68
CA GLY A 239 -14.13 -6.67 -14.69
C GLY A 239 -14.44 -5.31 -14.06
N GLY A 240 -14.35 -5.24 -12.73
CA GLY A 240 -14.59 -4.01 -11.97
C GLY A 240 -16.04 -3.54 -11.89
N CYS A 241 -17.01 -4.24 -12.52
CA CYS A 241 -18.43 -3.93 -12.44
C CYS A 241 -19.17 -4.81 -11.42
N PHE A 242 -20.40 -4.43 -11.09
CA PHE A 242 -21.33 -5.24 -10.29
C PHE A 242 -22.70 -5.31 -10.97
N VAL A 243 -23.46 -6.38 -10.69
CA VAL A 243 -24.74 -6.68 -11.37
C VAL A 243 -25.84 -5.64 -11.09
N THR A 244 -25.70 -4.90 -9.99
CA THR A 244 -26.69 -3.91 -9.55
C THR A 244 -26.56 -2.60 -10.34
N PRO A 245 -27.65 -2.05 -10.91
CA PRO A 245 -27.62 -0.80 -11.69
C PRO A 245 -27.07 0.42 -10.95
N SER A 246 -27.27 0.52 -9.63
CA SER A 246 -26.73 1.63 -8.84
C SER A 246 -25.20 1.67 -8.83
N MET A 247 -24.51 0.56 -9.13
CA MET A 247 -23.05 0.54 -9.23
C MET A 247 -22.62 1.12 -10.58
N LYS A 248 -21.88 2.22 -10.54
CA LYS A 248 -21.33 2.89 -11.72
C LYS A 248 -19.82 2.96 -11.62
N HIS A 249 -19.12 2.33 -12.55
CA HIS A 249 -17.67 2.42 -12.62
C HIS A 249 -17.27 3.80 -13.19
N PRO A 250 -16.25 4.48 -12.65
CA PRO A 250 -15.89 5.85 -13.08
C PRO A 250 -15.32 5.93 -14.50
N GLN A 251 -14.79 4.83 -15.04
CA GLN A 251 -14.07 4.83 -16.32
C GLN A 251 -14.81 4.15 -17.48
N TRP A 252 -15.82 3.31 -17.19
CA TRP A 252 -16.52 2.55 -18.22
C TRP A 252 -17.94 2.16 -17.79
N GLU A 253 -18.80 1.84 -18.75
CA GLU A 253 -20.17 1.42 -18.48
C GLU A 253 -20.27 -0.05 -18.08
N CYS A 254 -21.15 -0.38 -17.13
CA CYS A 254 -21.40 -1.74 -16.66
C CYS A 254 -22.64 -2.39 -17.33
N SER A 255 -23.12 -1.81 -18.42
CA SER A 255 -24.35 -2.22 -19.11
C SER A 255 -24.31 -3.67 -19.60
N ASN A 256 -23.13 -4.19 -19.96
CA ASN A 256 -22.97 -5.58 -20.42
C ASN A 256 -23.41 -6.60 -19.37
N ILE A 257 -23.16 -6.35 -18.08
CA ILE A 257 -23.57 -7.26 -17.01
C ILE A 257 -24.89 -6.82 -16.36
N GLN A 258 -25.20 -5.52 -16.33
CA GLN A 258 -26.44 -5.01 -15.70
C GLN A 258 -27.69 -5.32 -16.52
N ASN A 259 -27.57 -5.53 -17.85
CA ASN A 259 -28.67 -5.93 -18.73
C ASN A 259 -28.85 -7.46 -18.83
N TYR A 260 -28.38 -8.22 -17.84
CA TYR A 260 -28.40 -9.69 -17.83
C TYR A 260 -29.79 -10.32 -18.03
N LYS A 261 -30.87 -9.62 -17.65
CA LYS A 261 -32.25 -10.13 -17.77
C LYS A 261 -32.58 -10.58 -19.20
N VAL A 262 -32.10 -9.83 -20.20
CA VAL A 262 -32.34 -10.15 -21.62
C VAL A 262 -31.72 -11.51 -22.00
N LEU A 263 -30.58 -11.87 -21.39
CA LEU A 263 -29.97 -13.18 -21.60
C LEU A 263 -30.80 -14.30 -20.96
N LEU A 264 -31.28 -14.08 -19.73
CA LEU A 264 -32.11 -15.07 -19.00
C LEU A 264 -33.44 -15.33 -19.69
N GLU A 265 -33.99 -14.36 -20.40
CA GLU A 265 -35.21 -14.51 -21.22
C GLU A 265 -34.92 -15.23 -22.55
N SER A 266 -33.70 -15.12 -23.08
CA SER A 266 -33.32 -15.67 -24.38
C SER A 266 -32.79 -17.11 -24.31
N VAL A 267 -32.18 -17.49 -23.19
CA VAL A 267 -31.51 -18.78 -23.00
C VAL A 267 -31.95 -19.38 -21.67
N ARG A 268 -32.36 -20.65 -21.71
CA ARG A 268 -32.65 -21.42 -20.50
C ARG A 268 -31.35 -21.95 -19.91
N PHE A 269 -31.14 -21.72 -18.62
CA PHE A 269 -29.98 -22.20 -17.86
C PHE A 269 -30.42 -23.21 -16.80
N GLU A 270 -29.71 -24.32 -16.68
CA GLU A 270 -29.89 -25.26 -15.57
C GLU A 270 -29.20 -24.72 -14.31
N LYS A 271 -28.04 -24.10 -14.49
CA LYS A 271 -27.18 -23.62 -13.42
C LYS A 271 -26.72 -22.19 -13.66
N ILE A 272 -26.72 -21.38 -12.61
CA ILE A 272 -26.12 -20.03 -12.63
C ILE A 272 -25.08 -19.96 -11.52
N VAL A 273 -23.87 -19.51 -11.85
CA VAL A 273 -22.76 -19.29 -10.93
C VAL A 273 -22.49 -17.78 -10.87
N THR A 274 -22.51 -17.22 -9.67
CA THR A 274 -22.26 -15.80 -9.43
C THR A 274 -21.24 -15.59 -8.32
N SER A 275 -20.84 -14.34 -8.13
CA SER A 275 -19.91 -13.95 -7.06
C SER A 275 -20.38 -12.68 -6.38
N PHE A 276 -20.15 -12.57 -5.08
CA PHE A 276 -20.39 -11.36 -4.31
C PHE A 276 -19.07 -10.64 -4.03
N TYR A 277 -18.86 -9.48 -4.65
CA TYR A 277 -17.68 -8.65 -4.45
C TYR A 277 -18.01 -7.17 -4.71
N ASN A 278 -17.24 -6.26 -4.12
CA ASN A 278 -17.31 -4.81 -4.38
C ASN A 278 -18.67 -4.14 -4.09
N PHE A 279 -19.46 -4.67 -3.15
CA PHE A 279 -20.82 -4.19 -2.89
C PHE A 279 -20.88 -2.68 -2.56
N ASN A 280 -19.98 -2.20 -1.69
CA ASN A 280 -19.91 -0.80 -1.27
C ASN A 280 -19.07 0.09 -2.20
N SER A 281 -18.52 -0.45 -3.28
CA SER A 281 -17.62 0.30 -4.16
C SER A 281 -18.37 1.34 -4.96
N TYR A 282 -17.81 2.56 -5.01
CA TYR A 282 -18.41 3.74 -5.65
C TYR A 282 -19.83 4.06 -5.17
N LEU A 283 -20.20 3.59 -3.97
CA LEU A 283 -21.52 3.81 -3.39
C LEU A 283 -21.57 5.17 -2.68
N PRO A 284 -22.59 6.01 -2.94
CA PRO A 284 -22.87 7.18 -2.10
C PRO A 284 -23.24 6.76 -0.67
N LYS A 285 -23.04 7.64 0.32
CA LYS A 285 -23.29 7.32 1.74
C LYS A 285 -24.70 6.74 2.02
N ASP A 286 -25.72 7.14 1.25
CA ASP A 286 -27.11 6.74 1.47
C ASP A 286 -27.61 5.64 0.50
N GLY A 287 -26.76 5.15 -0.41
CA GLY A 287 -27.18 4.25 -1.50
C GLY A 287 -27.28 2.77 -1.11
N LEU A 288 -26.90 2.40 0.12
CA LEU A 288 -26.76 0.99 0.52
C LEU A 288 -28.07 0.21 0.44
N LEU A 289 -29.16 0.83 0.88
CA LEU A 289 -30.48 0.21 0.88
C LEU A 289 -31.00 -0.02 -0.54
N GLU A 290 -30.74 0.91 -1.45
CA GLU A 290 -31.08 0.77 -2.87
C GLU A 290 -30.31 -0.41 -3.48
N ARG A 291 -28.99 -0.45 -3.29
CA ARG A 291 -28.16 -1.53 -3.83
C ARG A 291 -28.49 -2.90 -3.25
N ALA A 292 -28.88 -2.97 -1.97
CA ALA A 292 -29.38 -4.19 -1.35
C ALA A 292 -30.64 -4.69 -2.05
N LYS A 293 -31.62 -3.82 -2.27
CA LYS A 293 -32.85 -4.17 -3.00
C LYS A 293 -32.57 -4.63 -4.43
N GLU A 294 -31.69 -3.94 -5.15
CA GLU A 294 -31.29 -4.33 -6.50
C GLU A 294 -30.61 -5.70 -6.53
N TYR A 295 -29.79 -6.02 -5.53
CA TYR A 295 -29.12 -7.31 -5.44
C TYR A 295 -30.08 -8.43 -5.03
N ASP A 296 -31.01 -8.17 -4.12
CA ASP A 296 -32.08 -9.12 -3.79
C ASP A 296 -32.93 -9.44 -5.02
N GLU A 297 -33.28 -8.42 -5.81
CA GLU A 297 -33.98 -8.60 -7.09
C GLU A 297 -33.16 -9.43 -8.08
N PHE A 298 -31.85 -9.19 -8.16
CA PHE A 298 -30.94 -10.00 -8.97
C PHE A 298 -30.96 -11.48 -8.54
N LEU A 299 -30.82 -11.77 -7.24
CA LEU A 299 -30.84 -13.14 -6.72
C LEU A 299 -32.19 -13.84 -6.97
N LEU A 300 -33.30 -13.13 -6.81
CA LEU A 300 -34.63 -13.64 -7.13
C LEU A 300 -34.77 -13.94 -8.63
N ASN A 301 -34.29 -13.05 -9.50
CA ASN A 301 -34.37 -13.24 -10.94
C ASN A 301 -33.57 -14.47 -11.40
N ILE A 302 -32.32 -14.63 -10.95
CA ILE A 302 -31.51 -15.80 -11.35
C ILE A 302 -32.10 -17.11 -10.80
N LYS A 303 -32.67 -17.09 -9.58
CA LYS A 303 -33.33 -18.26 -8.99
C LYS A 303 -34.60 -18.69 -9.74
N ASN A 304 -35.32 -17.74 -10.33
CA ASN A 304 -36.50 -18.03 -11.13
C ASN A 304 -36.16 -18.57 -12.54
N HIS A 305 -34.94 -18.35 -13.02
CA HIS A 305 -34.50 -18.73 -14.37
C HIS A 305 -33.54 -19.92 -14.41
N ALA A 306 -33.18 -20.51 -13.26
CA ALA A 306 -32.31 -21.68 -13.18
C ALA A 306 -32.74 -22.66 -12.08
N GLN A 307 -32.34 -23.93 -12.23
CA GLN A 307 -32.64 -24.97 -11.25
C GLN A 307 -31.75 -24.86 -10.01
N GLU A 308 -30.47 -24.53 -10.21
CA GLU A 308 -29.49 -24.35 -9.14
C GLU A 308 -28.73 -23.02 -9.33
N VAL A 309 -28.48 -22.33 -8.21
CA VAL A 309 -27.69 -21.09 -8.18
C VAL A 309 -26.55 -21.27 -7.18
N PHE A 310 -25.33 -20.92 -7.61
CA PHE A 310 -24.09 -21.01 -6.84
C PHE A 310 -23.45 -19.63 -6.69
#